data_AF-A0A224YNZ8-F1
#
_entry.id   AF-A0A224YNZ8-F1
#
_cell.length_a   1.000
_cell.length_b   1.000
_cell.length_c   1.000
_cell.angle_alpha   90.00
_cell.angle_beta   90.00
_cell.angle_gamma   90.00
#
_symmetry.space_group_name_H-M   'P 1'
#
loop_
_entity.id
_entity.type
_entity.pdbx_description
1 polymer ?
#
loop_
_entity_poly.entity_id
_entity_poly.type
_entity_poly.pdbx_seq_one_letter_code
_entity_poly.pdbx_strand_id
1 'polypeptide(L)'
;MVTKTGSGVRMEGLVSPTHRIKPMPVSEKSEHGLVAHEIHEIEHKEMLDKTLTYKSNVSEGAASERVLSSRASVPAQVTIEVFIVLDTWHHRHFKSTNHALWYLCVMINAANIRYRDASNPEVRLLLTGVEKAVDENYVVSAKDDNGYLFDDGTIPKFRRHALLQRTAYGHPDVVYLMTGRNVFTFYKGKITDAGLGIGYVCGVCTEYYVALGEDIPGLFNGMHTFTHEIAHLLGAKHDGDGPNVDMPGHPG
;
A
#
# COMPACT_ATOMS: atom_id res chain seq x y z
N MET A 1 18.01 -6.16 -3.57
CA MET A 1 18.92 -5.37 -4.39
C MET A 1 19.83 -6.35 -5.10
N VAL A 2 20.18 -6.15 -6.36
CA VAL A 2 21.19 -6.99 -7.03
C VAL A 2 22.52 -6.26 -6.97
N THR A 3 23.52 -6.84 -6.30
CA THR A 3 24.87 -6.28 -6.22
C THR A 3 25.88 -7.32 -6.67
N LYS A 4 26.76 -6.93 -7.59
CA LYS A 4 27.92 -7.75 -7.97
C LYS A 4 29.08 -7.38 -7.06
N THR A 5 29.59 -8.36 -6.33
CA THR A 5 30.75 -8.24 -5.45
C THR A 5 31.91 -9.04 -6.03
N GLY A 6 33.14 -8.84 -5.53
CA GLY A 6 34.28 -9.67 -5.90
C GLY A 6 34.09 -11.16 -5.58
N SER A 7 33.16 -11.48 -4.67
CA SER A 7 32.80 -12.83 -4.23
C SER A 7 31.49 -13.36 -4.83
N GLY A 8 30.96 -12.73 -5.90
CA GLY A 8 29.74 -13.19 -6.58
C GLY A 8 28.58 -12.19 -6.56
N VAL A 9 27.40 -12.64 -6.99
CA VAL A 9 26.17 -11.83 -7.06
C VAL A 9 25.36 -12.00 -5.78
N ARG A 10 25.03 -10.90 -5.10
CA ARG A 10 24.09 -10.89 -3.97
C ARG A 10 22.76 -10.33 -4.47
N MET A 11 21.66 -11.00 -4.13
CA MET A 11 20.31 -10.66 -4.56
C MET A 11 19.40 -10.69 -3.35
N GLU A 12 18.52 -9.70 -3.27
CA GLU A 12 17.47 -9.62 -2.27
C GLU A 12 16.21 -9.07 -2.93
N GLY A 13 15.04 -9.55 -2.55
CA GLY A 13 13.77 -9.08 -3.11
C GLY A 13 12.74 -10.20 -3.20
N LEU A 14 11.86 -10.12 -4.20
CA LEU A 14 10.78 -11.07 -4.45
C LEU A 14 11.08 -11.94 -5.66
N VAL A 15 10.80 -13.24 -5.56
CA VAL A 15 10.87 -14.19 -6.69
C VAL A 15 9.49 -14.66 -7.13
N SER A 16 8.48 -14.54 -6.26
CA SER A 16 7.07 -14.77 -6.56
C SER A 16 6.19 -13.93 -5.63
N PRO A 17 4.86 -13.90 -5.84
CA PRO A 17 3.92 -13.25 -4.93
C PRO A 17 3.98 -13.73 -3.47
N THR A 18 4.48 -14.95 -3.24
CA THR A 18 4.51 -15.63 -1.94
C THR A 18 5.93 -15.95 -1.47
N HIS A 19 6.96 -15.66 -2.26
CA HIS A 19 8.34 -16.02 -1.94
C HIS A 19 9.30 -14.85 -2.12
N ARG A 20 10.15 -14.65 -1.10
CA ARG A 20 11.27 -13.70 -1.11
C ARG A 20 12.60 -14.42 -1.18
N ILE A 21 13.61 -13.74 -1.69
CA ILE A 21 15.00 -14.21 -1.74
C ILE A 21 15.90 -13.27 -0.95
N LYS A 22 16.87 -13.84 -0.23
CA LYS A 22 17.94 -13.06 0.42
C LYS A 22 19.27 -13.83 0.41
N PRO A 23 20.43 -13.16 0.52
CA PRO A 23 21.70 -13.86 0.67
C PRO A 23 21.78 -14.55 2.04
N MET A 24 22.38 -15.74 2.10
CA MET A 24 22.61 -16.42 3.37
C MET A 24 23.73 -15.72 4.18
N PRO A 25 23.54 -15.48 5.49
CA PRO A 25 24.55 -14.84 6.33
C PRO A 25 25.83 -15.67 6.51
N VAL A 26 25.68 -17.01 6.55
CA VAL A 26 26.76 -17.97 6.74
C VAL A 26 26.85 -18.82 5.48
N SER A 27 27.73 -18.43 4.57
CA SER A 27 28.20 -19.32 3.52
C SER A 27 29.67 -19.57 3.82
N GLU A 28 30.08 -20.84 3.91
CA GLU A 28 31.51 -21.15 3.76
C GLU A 28 31.98 -20.46 2.49
N LYS A 29 33.16 -19.83 2.54
CA LYS A 29 33.75 -19.17 1.38
C LYS A 29 33.90 -20.24 0.31
N SER A 30 32.99 -20.26 -0.68
CA SER A 30 33.17 -21.14 -1.82
C SER A 30 34.42 -20.66 -2.57
N GLU A 31 35.30 -21.60 -2.93
CA GLU A 31 36.49 -21.29 -3.73
C GLU A 31 36.14 -20.64 -5.08
N HIS A 32 34.87 -20.69 -5.50
CA HIS A 32 34.38 -20.21 -6.79
C HIS A 32 33.61 -18.88 -6.72
N GLY A 33 33.52 -18.22 -5.55
CA GLY A 33 32.82 -16.94 -5.44
C GLY A 33 31.31 -17.05 -5.72
N LEU A 34 30.70 -18.16 -5.30
CA LEU A 34 29.26 -18.34 -5.26
C LEU A 34 28.72 -17.87 -3.92
N VAL A 35 27.70 -17.00 -3.95
CA VAL A 35 26.94 -16.56 -2.78
C VAL A 35 25.67 -17.40 -2.74
N ALA A 36 25.47 -18.17 -1.67
CA ALA A 36 24.23 -18.89 -1.46
C ALA A 36 23.08 -17.92 -1.12
N HIS A 37 21.90 -18.19 -1.66
CA HIS A 37 20.67 -17.46 -1.37
C HIS A 37 19.64 -18.40 -0.79
N GLU A 38 18.83 -17.86 0.10
CA GLU A 38 17.73 -18.55 0.72
C GLU A 38 16.43 -17.98 0.17
N ILE A 39 15.55 -18.87 -0.28
CA ILE A 39 14.18 -18.52 -0.67
C ILE A 39 13.27 -18.86 0.50
N HIS A 40 12.51 -17.87 0.96
CA HIS A 40 11.57 -18.00 2.06
C HIS A 40 10.17 -17.71 1.58
N GLU A 41 9.21 -18.48 2.08
CA GLU A 41 7.81 -18.11 2.01
C GLU A 41 7.57 -16.83 2.84
N ILE A 42 6.72 -15.96 2.31
CA ILE A 42 6.29 -14.73 2.98
C ILE A 42 5.10 -15.10 3.84
N GLU A 43 5.22 -14.83 5.13
CA GLU A 43 4.09 -15.02 6.05
C GLU A 43 2.99 -14.01 5.73
N HIS A 44 1.83 -14.53 5.34
CA HIS A 44 0.62 -13.76 5.08
C HIS A 44 -0.35 -13.99 6.25
N LYS A 45 -0.65 -12.93 7.00
CA LYS A 45 -1.74 -12.95 7.98
C LYS A 45 -3.07 -12.92 7.21
N GLU A 46 -4.08 -13.66 7.70
CA GLU A 46 -5.43 -13.53 7.16
C GLU A 46 -5.94 -12.11 7.43
N MET A 47 -6.27 -11.39 6.36
CA MET A 47 -6.78 -10.02 6.43
C MET A 47 -8.27 -10.05 6.68
N LEU A 48 -8.69 -9.34 7.72
CA LEU A 48 -10.08 -9.01 7.94
C LEU A 48 -10.41 -7.78 7.11
N ASP A 49 -10.97 -8.05 5.95
CA ASP A 49 -11.37 -7.09 4.94
C ASP A 49 -12.37 -6.06 5.48
N LYS A 50 -11.90 -4.83 5.67
CA LYS A 50 -12.69 -3.68 6.12
C LYS A 50 -12.36 -2.47 5.26
N THR A 51 -13.39 -1.87 4.69
CA THR A 51 -13.26 -0.69 3.82
C THR A 51 -14.18 0.43 4.28
N LEU A 52 -13.86 1.66 3.90
CA LEU A 52 -14.64 2.86 4.24
C LEU A 52 -15.36 3.42 3.01
N THR A 53 -16.67 3.61 3.12
CA THR A 53 -17.45 4.41 2.16
C THR A 53 -17.64 5.83 2.68
N TYR A 54 -17.90 6.76 1.78
CA TYR A 54 -18.27 8.13 2.12
C TYR A 54 -19.30 8.65 1.13
N LYS A 55 -20.11 9.61 1.57
CA LYS A 55 -21.05 10.31 0.69
C LYS A 55 -20.30 11.38 -0.08
N SER A 56 -20.18 11.18 -1.39
CA SER A 56 -19.66 12.22 -2.28
C SER A 56 -20.81 13.15 -2.69
N ASN A 57 -20.57 14.47 -2.70
CA ASN A 57 -21.50 15.45 -3.29
C ASN A 57 -21.32 15.53 -4.82
N VAL A 58 -20.64 14.57 -5.44
CA VAL A 58 -20.49 14.50 -6.89
C VAL A 58 -21.88 14.21 -7.44
N SER A 59 -22.45 15.19 -8.14
CA SER A 59 -23.81 15.12 -8.66
C SER A 59 -23.99 13.85 -9.51
N GLU A 60 -25.20 13.28 -9.46
CA GLU A 60 -25.66 12.06 -10.16
C GLU A 60 -25.31 11.97 -11.67
N GLY A 61 -24.76 13.03 -12.26
CA GLY A 61 -24.38 13.11 -13.67
C GLY A 61 -22.99 12.56 -14.04
N ALA A 62 -22.11 12.20 -13.10
CA ALA A 62 -20.73 11.83 -13.45
C ALA A 62 -20.48 10.32 -13.68
N ALA A 63 -21.33 9.43 -13.15
CA ALA A 63 -21.10 7.98 -13.20
C ALA A 63 -22.33 7.18 -13.65
N SER A 64 -23.18 7.76 -14.51
CA SER A 64 -24.19 6.95 -15.21
C SER A 64 -23.58 6.39 -16.48
N GLU A 65 -23.63 5.07 -16.69
CA GLU A 65 -23.28 4.41 -17.97
C GLU A 65 -23.96 5.06 -19.19
N ARG A 66 -25.04 5.84 -18.96
CA ARG A 66 -25.90 6.43 -19.98
C ARG A 66 -25.71 7.94 -20.19
N VAL A 67 -24.81 8.62 -19.47
CA VAL A 67 -24.56 10.05 -19.72
C VAL A 67 -23.60 10.20 -20.90
N LEU A 68 -24.19 10.41 -22.08
CA LEU A 68 -23.56 10.70 -23.36
C LEU A 68 -22.96 12.14 -23.43
N SER A 69 -22.55 12.76 -22.32
CA SER A 69 -21.83 14.04 -22.41
C SER A 69 -20.34 13.78 -22.54
N SER A 70 -19.87 13.80 -23.79
CA SER A 70 -18.47 13.71 -24.22
C SER A 70 -17.63 12.77 -23.35
N ARG A 71 -17.67 11.46 -23.66
CA ARG A 71 -16.73 10.48 -23.07
C ARG A 71 -15.32 11.10 -23.15
N ALA A 72 -14.79 11.56 -22.02
CA ALA A 72 -13.36 11.74 -21.92
C ALA A 72 -12.77 10.39 -22.32
N SER A 73 -11.96 10.37 -23.37
CA SER A 73 -11.35 9.13 -23.84
C SER A 73 -10.54 8.57 -22.69
N VAL A 74 -11.00 7.47 -22.09
CA VAL A 74 -10.23 6.77 -21.05
C VAL A 74 -8.94 6.30 -21.72
N PRO A 75 -7.75 6.71 -21.22
CA PRO A 75 -6.49 6.27 -21.79
C PRO A 75 -6.38 4.75 -21.74
N ALA A 76 -5.63 4.15 -22.67
CA ALA A 76 -5.38 2.70 -22.65
C ALA A 76 -4.64 2.25 -21.36
N GLN A 77 -3.82 3.13 -20.79
CA GLN A 77 -3.12 2.93 -19.54
C GLN A 77 -3.24 4.19 -18.67
N VAL A 78 -3.56 4.00 -17.39
CA VAL A 78 -3.55 5.06 -16.37
C VAL A 78 -2.36 4.85 -15.44
N THR A 79 -1.62 5.93 -15.18
CA THR A 79 -0.57 5.94 -14.16
C THR A 79 -1.13 6.58 -12.90
N ILE A 80 -0.98 5.90 -11.77
CA ILE A 80 -1.44 6.34 -10.46
C ILE A 80 -0.20 6.74 -9.64
N GLU A 81 -0.12 8.03 -9.32
CA GLU A 81 0.97 8.59 -8.52
C GLU A 81 0.77 8.28 -7.03
N VAL A 82 1.69 7.49 -6.46
CA VAL A 82 1.65 7.05 -5.07
C VAL A 82 2.75 7.75 -4.29
N PHE A 83 2.35 8.50 -3.27
CA PHE A 83 3.24 9.01 -2.23
C PHE A 83 3.13 8.14 -0.98
N ILE A 84 4.26 7.71 -0.42
CA ILE A 84 4.26 6.80 0.74
C ILE A 84 4.78 7.55 1.97
N VAL A 85 3.99 7.54 3.04
CA VAL A 85 4.41 7.97 4.37
C VAL A 85 4.81 6.72 5.16
N LEU A 86 6.07 6.65 5.57
CA LEU A 86 6.57 5.60 6.45
C LEU A 86 6.48 6.10 7.88
N ASP A 87 5.82 5.31 8.72
CA ASP A 87 5.70 5.59 10.15
C ASP A 87 7.03 5.27 10.87
N THR A 88 7.22 5.76 12.09
CA THR A 88 8.45 5.64 12.88
C THR A 88 8.81 4.19 13.17
N TRP A 89 7.83 3.32 13.34
CA TRP A 89 8.04 1.89 13.54
C TRP A 89 8.49 1.19 12.27
N HIS A 90 8.10 1.69 11.10
CA HIS A 90 8.49 1.17 9.80
C HIS A 90 9.91 1.63 9.44
N HIS A 91 10.12 2.95 9.34
CA HIS A 91 11.37 3.45 8.75
C HIS A 91 12.60 3.29 9.63
N ARG A 92 12.43 3.07 10.95
CA ARG A 92 13.55 2.80 11.87
C ARG A 92 14.33 1.52 11.54
N HIS A 93 13.73 0.59 10.80
CA HIS A 93 14.40 -0.66 10.39
C HIS A 93 15.36 -0.46 9.21
N PHE A 94 15.23 0.62 8.45
CA PHE A 94 16.10 0.88 7.32
C PHE A 94 17.35 1.66 7.73
N LYS A 95 18.50 1.10 7.38
CA LYS A 95 19.83 1.73 7.61
C LYS A 95 20.02 3.06 6.90
N SER A 96 19.28 3.32 5.82
CA SER A 96 19.38 4.55 5.03
C SER A 96 18.12 4.78 4.20
N THR A 97 17.92 6.02 3.76
CA THR A 97 16.84 6.39 2.83
C THR A 97 16.91 5.60 1.52
N ASN A 98 18.11 5.36 0.98
CA ASN A 98 18.28 4.55 -0.23
C ASN A 98 17.82 3.11 -0.04
N HIS A 99 18.00 2.53 1.15
CA HIS A 99 17.53 1.19 1.45
C HIS A 99 16.00 1.14 1.51
N ALA A 100 15.37 2.12 2.17
CA ALA A 100 13.90 2.26 2.21
C ALA A 100 13.31 2.45 0.80
N LEU A 101 13.89 3.35 0.00
CA LEU A 101 13.46 3.59 -1.39
C LEU A 101 13.58 2.34 -2.24
N TRP A 102 14.70 1.61 -2.14
CA TRP A 102 14.87 0.35 -2.86
C TRP A 102 13.78 -0.67 -2.46
N TYR A 103 13.50 -0.80 -1.16
CA TYR A 103 12.48 -1.71 -0.64
C TYR A 103 11.09 -1.37 -1.21
N LEU A 104 10.70 -0.10 -1.15
CA LEU A 104 9.42 0.39 -1.70
C LEU A 104 9.31 0.21 -3.21
N CYS A 105 10.40 0.42 -3.96
CA CYS A 105 10.43 0.15 -5.39
C CYS A 105 10.17 -1.33 -5.70
N VAL A 106 10.68 -2.26 -4.88
CA VAL A 106 10.38 -3.69 -5.04
C VAL A 106 8.91 -3.98 -4.72
N MET A 107 8.37 -3.41 -3.64
CA MET A 107 6.95 -3.54 -3.26
C MET A 107 6.02 -3.06 -4.39
N ILE A 108 6.26 -1.86 -4.91
CA ILE A 108 5.44 -1.26 -5.98
C ILE A 108 5.58 -2.02 -7.29
N ASN A 109 6.78 -2.49 -7.65
CA ASN A 109 6.93 -3.33 -8.83
C ASN A 109 6.19 -4.66 -8.68
N ALA A 110 6.17 -5.27 -7.50
CA ALA A 110 5.39 -6.47 -7.24
C ALA A 110 3.87 -6.22 -7.26
N ALA A 111 3.42 -5.07 -6.77
CA ALA A 111 2.03 -4.63 -6.92
C ALA A 111 1.68 -4.42 -8.40
N ASN A 112 2.53 -3.75 -9.17
CA ASN A 112 2.36 -3.55 -10.61
C ASN A 112 2.24 -4.87 -11.38
N ILE A 113 2.94 -5.94 -10.95
CA ILE A 113 2.77 -7.26 -11.56
C ILE A 113 1.34 -7.78 -11.37
N ARG A 114 0.70 -7.54 -10.22
CA ARG A 114 -0.72 -7.89 -9.99
C ARG A 114 -1.67 -7.01 -10.78
N TYR A 115 -1.39 -5.70 -10.86
CA TYR A 115 -2.21 -4.76 -11.64
C TYR A 115 -2.17 -4.99 -13.16
N ARG A 116 -1.24 -5.80 -13.68
CA ARG A 116 -1.20 -6.19 -15.10
C ARG A 116 -2.42 -6.98 -15.56
N ASP A 117 -3.17 -7.57 -14.63
CA ASP A 117 -4.42 -8.28 -14.96
C ASP A 117 -5.59 -7.29 -15.18
N ALA A 118 -5.45 -6.02 -14.74
CA ALA A 118 -6.42 -4.97 -15.05
C ALA A 118 -6.30 -4.54 -16.51
N SER A 119 -7.45 -4.38 -17.18
CA SER A 119 -7.52 -3.94 -18.57
C SER A 119 -8.69 -2.98 -18.78
N ASN A 120 -8.56 -2.08 -19.75
CA ASN A 120 -9.55 -1.05 -20.08
C ASN A 120 -9.94 -0.16 -18.86
N PRO A 121 -8.98 0.53 -18.22
CA PRO A 121 -7.58 0.72 -18.62
C PRO A 121 -6.60 -0.27 -17.97
N GLU A 122 -5.40 -0.39 -18.52
CA GLU A 122 -4.25 -0.92 -17.76
C GLU A 122 -3.92 0.04 -16.60
N VAL A 123 -3.54 -0.51 -15.45
CA VAL A 123 -3.17 0.29 -14.26
C VAL A 123 -1.68 0.17 -13.98
N ARG A 124 -1.02 1.31 -13.75
CA ARG A 124 0.39 1.37 -13.36
C ARG A 124 0.59 2.29 -12.16
N LEU A 125 1.15 1.78 -11.09
CA LEU A 125 1.55 2.57 -9.92
C LEU A 125 2.94 3.17 -10.14
N LEU A 126 3.10 4.45 -9.77
CA LEU A 126 4.35 5.20 -9.81
C LEU A 126 4.66 5.79 -8.44
N LEU A 127 5.81 5.41 -7.85
CA LEU A 127 6.29 6.06 -6.63
C LEU A 127 6.76 7.49 -6.94
N THR A 128 6.08 8.50 -6.42
CA THR A 128 6.44 9.91 -6.64
C THR A 128 7.21 10.52 -5.49
N GLY A 129 7.03 10.01 -4.27
CA GLY A 129 7.73 10.52 -3.11
C GLY A 129 7.57 9.64 -1.88
N VAL A 130 8.45 9.87 -0.91
CA VAL A 130 8.45 9.18 0.39
C VAL A 130 8.70 10.17 1.50
N GLU A 131 7.86 10.14 2.53
CA GLU A 131 8.14 10.77 3.81
C GLU A 131 8.56 9.72 4.83
N LYS A 132 9.62 10.00 5.59
CA LYS A 132 9.89 9.31 6.85
C LYS A 132 9.34 10.16 7.98
N ALA A 133 8.19 9.77 8.53
CA ALA A 133 7.50 10.56 9.53
C ALA A 133 8.36 10.72 10.80
N VAL A 134 8.43 11.93 11.33
CA VAL A 134 9.02 12.22 12.65
C VAL A 134 7.92 12.51 13.65
N ASP A 135 6.91 13.27 13.21
CA ASP A 135 5.70 13.55 13.96
C ASP A 135 4.54 12.74 13.36
N GLU A 136 3.83 12.02 14.23
CA GLU A 136 2.77 11.07 13.88
C GLU A 136 1.45 11.45 14.57
N ASN A 137 1.14 12.74 14.70
CA ASN A 137 -0.10 13.23 15.32
C ASN A 137 -1.40 12.63 14.73
N TYR A 138 -1.33 12.04 13.54
CA TYR A 138 -2.43 11.32 12.91
C TYR A 138 -2.61 9.88 13.41
N VAL A 139 -1.59 9.27 14.01
CA VAL A 139 -1.64 7.91 14.55
C VAL A 139 -2.48 7.88 15.81
N VAL A 140 -3.41 6.93 15.87
CA VAL A 140 -4.11 6.55 17.10
C VAL A 140 -3.55 5.21 17.54
N SER A 141 -2.71 5.23 18.58
CA SER A 141 -2.12 4.03 19.16
C SER A 141 -2.69 3.75 20.55
N ALA A 142 -2.38 2.56 21.08
CA ALA A 142 -2.62 2.30 22.48
C ALA A 142 -1.74 3.20 23.36
N LYS A 143 -2.08 3.31 24.65
CA LYS A 143 -1.27 4.07 25.62
C LYS A 143 0.20 3.62 25.53
N ASP A 144 1.10 4.60 25.59
CA ASP A 144 2.56 4.44 25.53
C ASP A 144 3.11 3.89 24.19
N ASP A 145 2.33 3.90 23.11
CA ASP A 145 2.74 3.45 21.77
C ASP A 145 3.43 2.08 21.79
N ASN A 146 2.73 1.08 22.34
CA ASN A 146 3.22 -0.28 22.52
C ASN A 146 3.37 -1.11 21.21
N GLY A 147 3.47 -0.44 20.06
CA GLY A 147 3.60 -1.09 18.74
C GLY A 147 2.27 -1.49 18.09
N TYR A 148 1.16 -0.91 18.53
CA TYR A 148 -0.18 -1.11 17.94
C TYR A 148 -0.76 0.19 17.40
N LEU A 149 -1.46 0.09 16.27
CA LEU A 149 -2.14 1.20 15.60
C LEU A 149 -3.61 0.85 15.39
N PHE A 150 -4.51 1.74 15.81
CA PHE A 150 -5.95 1.62 15.59
C PHE A 150 -6.33 2.18 14.22
N ASP A 151 -6.82 1.33 13.34
CA ASP A 151 -7.14 1.67 11.95
C ASP A 151 -8.21 2.78 11.83
N ASP A 152 -9.41 2.58 12.41
CA ASP A 152 -10.54 3.52 12.30
C ASP A 152 -10.24 4.88 12.92
N GLY A 153 -9.44 4.88 13.99
CA GLY A 153 -9.03 6.10 14.65
C GLY A 153 -7.99 6.88 13.84
N THR A 154 -7.09 6.16 13.16
CA THR A 154 -5.94 6.73 12.44
C THR A 154 -6.35 7.25 11.07
N ILE A 155 -7.07 6.46 10.26
CA ILE A 155 -7.37 6.79 8.86
C ILE A 155 -8.06 8.17 8.64
N PRO A 156 -9.03 8.65 9.46
CA PRO A 156 -9.59 9.98 9.27
C PRO A 156 -8.62 11.11 9.64
N LYS A 157 -7.72 10.88 10.63
CA LYS A 157 -6.69 11.85 10.99
C LYS A 157 -5.59 11.88 9.95
N PHE A 158 -5.20 10.73 9.42
CA PHE A 158 -4.21 10.62 8.35
C PHE A 158 -4.70 11.30 7.07
N ARG A 159 -5.98 11.12 6.71
CA ARG A 159 -6.61 11.89 5.62
C ARG A 159 -6.46 13.39 5.82
N ARG A 160 -6.76 13.91 7.02
CA ARG A 160 -6.59 15.33 7.35
C ARG A 160 -5.14 15.77 7.16
N HIS A 161 -4.18 14.98 7.65
CA HIS A 161 -2.76 15.25 7.50
C HIS A 161 -2.34 15.30 6.03
N ALA A 162 -2.71 14.29 5.24
CA ALA A 162 -2.42 14.23 3.81
C ALA A 162 -2.98 15.44 3.04
N LEU A 163 -4.20 15.89 3.37
CA LEU A 163 -4.79 17.10 2.79
C LEU A 163 -3.97 18.36 3.10
N LEU A 164 -3.49 18.50 4.33
CA LEU A 164 -2.63 19.62 4.73
C LEU A 164 -1.26 19.57 4.03
N GLN A 165 -0.73 18.37 3.79
CA GLN A 165 0.56 18.16 3.14
C GLN A 165 0.47 18.06 1.61
N ARG A 166 -0.72 18.16 1.02
CA ARG A 166 -0.95 17.85 -0.41
C ARG A 166 0.01 18.59 -1.35
N THR A 167 0.24 19.88 -1.10
CA THR A 167 1.19 20.67 -1.90
C THR A 167 2.64 20.27 -1.64
N ALA A 168 3.02 19.98 -0.39
CA ALA A 168 4.37 19.53 -0.05
C ALA A 168 4.70 18.15 -0.64
N TYR A 169 3.69 17.29 -0.79
CA TYR A 169 3.82 15.97 -1.42
C TYR A 169 3.79 16.02 -2.96
N GLY A 170 3.59 17.20 -3.56
CA GLY A 170 3.55 17.34 -5.02
C GLY A 170 2.22 16.93 -5.66
N HIS A 171 1.11 16.99 -4.92
CA HIS A 171 -0.24 16.65 -5.40
C HIS A 171 -0.40 15.22 -5.95
N PRO A 172 0.04 14.17 -5.23
CA PRO A 172 -0.08 12.79 -5.69
C PRO A 172 -1.56 12.35 -5.78
N ASP A 173 -1.82 11.33 -6.61
CA ASP A 173 -3.15 10.71 -6.73
C ASP A 173 -3.54 9.93 -5.48
N VAL A 174 -2.56 9.35 -4.78
CA VAL A 174 -2.74 8.56 -3.55
C VAL A 174 -1.65 8.89 -2.53
N VAL A 175 -2.03 8.97 -1.26
CA VAL A 175 -1.09 8.98 -0.13
C VAL A 175 -1.33 7.74 0.74
N TYR A 176 -0.30 6.89 0.85
CA TYR A 176 -0.39 5.63 1.59
C TYR A 176 0.45 5.67 2.87
N LEU A 177 -0.14 5.35 4.03
CA LEU A 177 0.58 5.16 5.28
C LEU A 177 1.04 3.70 5.39
N MET A 178 2.34 3.47 5.30
CA MET A 178 2.94 2.16 5.56
C MET A 178 3.46 2.11 6.99
N THR A 179 2.86 1.24 7.81
CA THR A 179 3.16 1.15 9.24
C THR A 179 3.90 -0.13 9.59
N GLY A 180 4.91 0.00 10.48
CA GLY A 180 5.57 -1.14 11.11
C GLY A 180 4.92 -1.58 12.42
N ARG A 181 3.80 -0.96 12.81
CA ARG A 181 3.00 -1.32 13.98
C ARG A 181 2.00 -2.42 13.59
N ASN A 182 1.56 -3.21 14.57
CA ASN A 182 0.45 -4.14 14.37
C ASN A 182 -0.86 -3.34 14.26
N VAL A 183 -1.55 -3.49 13.13
CA VAL A 183 -2.82 -2.80 12.88
C VAL A 183 -3.95 -3.60 13.51
N PHE A 184 -4.69 -2.98 14.43
CA PHE A 184 -5.89 -3.58 15.01
C PHE A 184 -7.15 -2.80 14.65
N THR A 185 -8.26 -3.52 14.64
CA THR A 185 -9.60 -3.02 14.32
C THR A 185 -10.64 -3.56 15.29
N PHE A 186 -11.84 -2.97 15.24
CA PHE A 186 -13.03 -3.56 15.85
C PHE A 186 -13.87 -4.27 14.80
N TYR A 187 -14.04 -5.58 14.97
CA TYR A 187 -14.93 -6.39 14.15
C TYR A 187 -16.03 -7.01 15.00
N LYS A 188 -17.30 -6.72 14.66
CA LYS A 188 -18.48 -7.20 15.40
C LYS A 188 -18.37 -6.98 16.93
N GLY A 189 -17.85 -5.81 17.32
CA GLY A 189 -17.68 -5.41 18.73
C GLY A 189 -16.48 -6.03 19.46
N LYS A 190 -15.60 -6.77 18.78
CA LYS A 190 -14.38 -7.35 19.34
C LYS A 190 -13.13 -6.75 18.69
N ILE A 191 -12.07 -6.61 19.49
CA ILE A 191 -10.75 -6.20 18.99
C ILE A 191 -10.10 -7.38 18.29
N THR A 192 -9.49 -7.13 17.13
CA THR A 192 -8.66 -8.10 16.39
C THR A 192 -7.52 -7.38 15.69
N ASP A 193 -6.37 -8.02 15.60
CA ASP A 193 -5.17 -7.61 14.85
C ASP A 193 -5.16 -8.12 13.40
N ALA A 194 -6.28 -8.71 12.95
CA ALA A 194 -6.48 -9.09 11.55
C ALA A 194 -6.80 -7.88 10.64
N GLY A 195 -6.87 -6.66 11.16
CA GLY A 195 -7.19 -5.47 10.36
C GLY A 195 -6.23 -5.30 9.18
N LEU A 196 -4.92 -5.39 9.43
CA LEU A 196 -3.79 -5.25 8.50
C LEU A 196 -3.76 -3.97 7.64
N GLY A 197 -4.87 -3.47 7.13
CA GLY A 197 -5.00 -2.25 6.34
C GLY A 197 -6.43 -1.73 6.32
N ILE A 198 -6.59 -0.47 5.90
CA ILE A 198 -7.89 0.15 5.66
C ILE A 198 -7.73 1.29 4.67
N GLY A 199 -8.71 1.42 3.78
CA GLY A 199 -8.74 2.41 2.71
C GLY A 199 -10.16 2.90 2.45
N TYR A 200 -10.25 4.05 1.79
CA TYR A 200 -11.53 4.53 1.27
C TYR A 200 -11.80 3.94 -0.11
N VAL A 201 -13.03 3.50 -0.36
CA VAL A 201 -13.45 3.09 -1.70
C VAL A 201 -13.57 4.33 -2.60
N CYS A 202 -13.02 4.27 -3.82
CA CYS A 202 -13.03 5.35 -4.82
C CYS A 202 -12.39 6.66 -4.33
N GLY A 203 -11.32 6.56 -3.52
CA GLY A 203 -10.66 7.73 -2.96
C GLY A 203 -9.88 8.60 -3.97
N VAL A 204 -9.40 8.04 -5.08
CA VAL A 204 -8.61 8.79 -6.09
C VAL A 204 -9.41 9.98 -6.64
N CYS A 205 -8.72 11.08 -6.93
CA CYS A 205 -9.30 12.37 -7.35
C CYS A 205 -10.25 13.04 -6.34
N THR A 206 -10.30 12.58 -5.07
CA THR A 206 -11.12 13.19 -4.02
C THR A 206 -10.28 13.59 -2.81
N GLU A 207 -10.92 14.04 -1.72
CA GLU A 207 -10.25 14.26 -0.44
C GLU A 207 -9.99 12.97 0.36
N TYR A 208 -10.48 11.82 -0.14
CA TYR A 208 -10.41 10.51 0.50
C TYR A 208 -9.31 9.61 -0.11
N TYR A 209 -8.34 10.20 -0.81
CA TYR A 209 -7.22 9.59 -1.54
C TYR A 209 -6.14 8.94 -0.64
N VAL A 210 -6.54 8.38 0.51
CA VAL A 210 -5.61 7.80 1.48
C VAL A 210 -5.99 6.38 1.88
N ALA A 211 -4.97 5.56 2.12
CA ALA A 211 -5.10 4.26 2.77
C ALA A 211 -3.95 4.04 3.75
N LEU A 212 -4.10 3.06 4.63
CA LEU A 212 -3.03 2.59 5.51
C LEU A 212 -2.90 1.08 5.46
N GLY A 213 -1.69 0.57 5.71
CA GLY A 213 -1.52 -0.85 5.93
C GLY A 213 -0.17 -1.24 6.53
N GLU A 214 -0.20 -2.37 7.22
CA GLU A 214 0.88 -3.01 7.94
C GLU A 214 1.90 -3.60 6.97
N ASP A 215 3.18 -3.41 7.29
CA ASP A 215 4.30 -4.10 6.67
C ASP A 215 5.37 -4.35 7.73
N ILE A 216 5.92 -5.56 7.76
CA ILE A 216 7.12 -5.86 8.53
C ILE A 216 8.33 -5.51 7.64
N PRO A 217 9.09 -4.45 7.95
CA PRO A 217 10.13 -3.96 7.04
C PRO A 217 11.17 -5.02 6.72
N GLY A 218 11.49 -5.17 5.44
CA GLY A 218 12.45 -6.16 4.95
C GLY A 218 11.85 -7.54 4.68
N LEU A 219 10.57 -7.77 5.03
CA LEU A 219 9.91 -9.05 4.82
C LEU A 219 8.98 -9.09 3.60
N PHE A 220 8.62 -7.93 3.05
CA PHE A 220 7.70 -7.75 1.92
C PHE A 220 6.28 -8.29 2.16
N ASN A 221 5.88 -8.50 3.42
CA ASN A 221 4.58 -9.08 3.73
C ASN A 221 3.42 -8.07 3.61
N GLY A 222 3.69 -6.77 3.73
CA GLY A 222 2.69 -5.72 3.47
C GLY A 222 2.38 -5.50 1.99
N MET A 223 3.04 -6.22 1.07
CA MET A 223 2.86 -6.04 -0.37
C MET A 223 1.44 -6.39 -0.83
N HIS A 224 0.85 -7.44 -0.24
CA HIS A 224 -0.53 -7.82 -0.53
C HIS A 224 -1.51 -6.76 -0.04
N THR A 225 -1.42 -6.37 1.24
CA THR A 225 -2.21 -5.30 1.86
C THR A 225 -2.09 -3.98 1.09
N PHE A 226 -0.87 -3.55 0.75
CA PHE A 226 -0.66 -2.37 -0.07
C PHE A 226 -1.39 -2.47 -1.42
N THR A 227 -1.28 -3.60 -2.12
CA THR A 227 -1.94 -3.78 -3.42
C THR A 227 -3.46 -3.70 -3.26
N HIS A 228 -4.01 -4.37 -2.24
CA HIS A 228 -5.43 -4.45 -1.92
C HIS A 228 -6.03 -3.09 -1.59
N GLU A 229 -5.40 -2.34 -0.70
CA GLU A 229 -5.90 -1.03 -0.28
C GLU A 229 -5.82 0.03 -1.40
N ILE A 230 -4.80 -0.04 -2.26
CA ILE A 230 -4.77 0.80 -3.47
C ILE A 230 -5.94 0.43 -4.41
N ALA A 231 -6.34 -0.83 -4.47
CA ALA A 231 -7.46 -1.26 -5.31
C ALA A 231 -8.78 -0.67 -4.80
N HIS A 232 -8.99 -0.60 -3.48
CA HIS A 232 -10.11 0.13 -2.90
C HIS A 232 -10.12 1.60 -3.32
N LEU A 233 -8.98 2.28 -3.24
CA LEU A 233 -8.87 3.68 -3.67
C LEU A 233 -9.22 3.89 -5.16
N LEU A 234 -8.91 2.90 -6.00
CA LEU A 234 -9.28 2.87 -7.42
C LEU A 234 -10.74 2.47 -7.66
N GLY A 235 -11.43 2.00 -6.62
CA GLY A 235 -12.85 1.71 -6.62
C GLY A 235 -13.22 0.23 -6.61
N ALA A 236 -12.30 -0.71 -6.43
CA ALA A 236 -12.69 -2.10 -6.21
C ALA A 236 -13.36 -2.25 -4.83
N LYS A 237 -14.43 -3.06 -4.73
CA LYS A 237 -14.82 -3.66 -3.44
C LYS A 237 -14.26 -5.07 -3.29
N HIS A 238 -14.55 -5.70 -2.16
CA HIS A 238 -14.27 -7.11 -1.95
C HIS A 238 -15.09 -7.97 -2.90
N ASP A 239 -14.52 -9.11 -3.28
CA ASP A 239 -15.21 -10.08 -4.11
C ASP A 239 -16.53 -10.53 -3.45
N GLY A 240 -17.63 -10.43 -4.21
CA GLY A 240 -18.97 -10.78 -3.75
C GLY A 240 -19.75 -9.63 -3.11
N ASP A 241 -19.12 -8.48 -2.87
CA ASP A 241 -19.85 -7.26 -2.49
C ASP A 241 -20.61 -6.69 -3.69
N GLY A 242 -21.77 -6.09 -3.42
CA GLY A 242 -22.55 -5.36 -4.43
C GLY A 242 -22.12 -3.90 -4.58
N PRO A 243 -22.74 -3.19 -5.55
CA PRO A 243 -22.55 -1.75 -5.77
C PRO A 243 -22.43 -0.89 -4.52
N ASN A 244 -21.58 0.14 -4.56
CA ASN A 244 -21.55 1.14 -3.50
C ASN A 244 -22.76 2.08 -3.57
N VAL A 245 -23.72 1.91 -2.67
CA VAL A 245 -24.93 2.74 -2.61
C VAL A 245 -24.64 4.23 -2.32
N ASP A 246 -23.52 4.53 -1.67
CA ASP A 246 -23.08 5.90 -1.41
C ASP A 246 -22.41 6.54 -2.65
N MET A 247 -22.17 5.77 -3.71
CA MET A 247 -21.60 6.21 -4.99
C MET A 247 -22.43 5.71 -6.18
N PRO A 248 -23.39 6.53 -6.65
CA PRO A 248 -24.22 6.17 -7.80
C PRO A 248 -23.40 5.73 -9.01
N GLY A 249 -23.73 4.56 -9.58
CA GLY A 249 -23.05 4.02 -10.76
C GLY A 249 -21.81 3.16 -10.48
N HIS A 250 -21.42 3.00 -9.22
CA HIS A 250 -20.37 2.07 -8.82
C HIS A 250 -20.80 0.61 -9.08
N PRO A 251 -20.01 -0.21 -9.78
CA PRO A 251 -20.45 -1.54 -10.23
C PRO A 251 -20.41 -2.64 -9.15
N GLY A 252 -19.71 -2.41 -8.04
CA GLY A 252 -19.23 -3.48 -7.14
C GLY A 252 -17.74 -3.70 -7.36
#